data_AF-A0A2H0PDX2-F1
#
_entry.id   AF-A0A2H0PDX2-F1
#
_cell.length_a   1.000
_cell.length_b   1.000
_cell.length_c   1.000
_cell.angle_alpha   90.00
_cell.angle_beta   90.00
_cell.angle_gamma   90.00
#
_symmetry.space_group_name_H-M   'P 1'
#
loop_
_entity.id
_entity.type
_entity.pdbx_description
1 polymer ?
#
loop_
_entity_poly.entity_id
_entity_poly.type
_entity_poly.pdbx_seq_one_letter_code
_entity_poly.pdbx_strand_id
1 'polypeptide(L)' 'QTKNVSASVKARLLDIARESGEEFNLLLIHYGIERFLYRLSKSEHAD' A
#
# COMPACT_ATOMS: atom_id res chain seq x y z
N GLN A 1 -14.19 -3.25 -17.40
CA GLN A 1 -14.19 -2.05 -16.52
C GLN A 1 -13.03 -2.20 -15.55
N THR A 2 -11.91 -1.52 -15.79
CA THR A 2 -10.75 -1.52 -14.91
C THR A 2 -11.16 -0.84 -13.62
N LYS A 3 -11.50 -1.62 -12.58
CA LYS A 3 -11.70 -1.08 -11.23
C LYS A 3 -10.45 -0.25 -10.92
N ASN A 4 -10.63 1.01 -10.54
CA ASN A 4 -9.52 1.89 -10.22
C ASN A 4 -8.93 1.45 -8.86
N VAL A 5 -8.17 0.35 -8.87
CA VAL A 5 -7.60 -0.28 -7.68
C VAL A 5 -6.73 0.72 -6.94
N SER A 6 -5.97 1.56 -7.65
CA SER A 6 -5.15 2.62 -7.06
C SER A 6 -6.00 3.61 -6.24
N ALA A 7 -7.14 4.07 -6.78
CA ALA A 7 -8.06 4.95 -6.05
C ALA A 7 -8.68 4.26 -4.83
N SER A 8 -9.02 2.97 -4.94
CA SER A 8 -9.57 2.18 -3.83
C SER A 8 -8.55 1.96 -2.72
N VAL A 9 -7.29 1.70 -3.07
CA VAL A 9 -6.18 1.56 -2.11
C VAL A 9 -5.92 2.88 -1.40
N LYS A 10 -5.87 4.00 -2.13
CA LYS A 10 -5.69 5.33 -1.54
C LYS A 10 -6.79 5.66 -0.54
N ALA A 11 -8.06 5.43 -0.89
CA ALA A 11 -9.19 5.67 0.01
C ALA A 11 -9.06 4.85 1.30
N ARG A 12 -8.74 3.55 1.18
CA ARG A 12 -8.56 2.67 2.33
C ARG A 12 -7.42 3.10 3.25
N LEU A 13 -6.28 3.51 2.69
CA LEU A 13 -5.16 4.02 3.48
C LEU A 13 -5.51 5.35 4.17
N LEU A 14 -6.31 6.21 3.51
CA LEU A 14 -6.78 7.46 4.10
C LEU A 14 -7.69 7.22 5.30
N ASP A 15 -8.59 6.22 5.21
CA ASP A 15 -9.48 5.86 6.30
C ASP A 15 -8.70 5.27 7.48
N ILE A 16 -7.72 4.39 7.21
CA ILE A 16 -6.84 3.83 8.25
C ILE A 16 -6.03 4.94 8.96
N ALA A 17 -5.47 5.90 8.21
CA ALA A 17 -4.73 7.03 8.79
C ALA A 17 -5.63 7.87 9.71
N ARG A 18 -6.90 8.08 9.34
CA ARG A 18 -7.89 8.80 10.18
C ARG A 18 -8.26 8.03 11.43
N GLU A 19 -8.45 6.71 11.34
CA GLU A 19 -8.83 5.86 12.47
C GLU A 19 -7.69 5.67 13.47
N SER A 20 -6.46 5.54 12.98
CA SER A 20 -5.25 5.38 13.80
C SER A 20 -4.69 6.70 14.35
N GLY A 21 -5.07 7.84 13.75
CA GLY A 21 -4.46 9.14 14.04
C GLY A 21 -3.03 9.29 13.50
N GLU A 22 -2.58 8.36 12.66
CA GLU A 22 -1.26 8.40 12.03
C GLU A 22 -1.22 9.31 10.80
N GLU A 23 -0.02 9.75 10.44
CA GLU A 23 0.18 10.57 9.25
C GLU A 23 0.03 9.73 7.98
N PHE A 24 -0.79 10.22 7.04
CA PHE A 24 -1.15 9.47 5.84
C PHE A 24 0.05 9.14 4.94
N ASN A 25 1.01 10.05 4.77
CA ASN A 25 2.19 9.79 3.94
C ASN A 25 3.08 8.71 4.56
N LEU A 26 3.22 8.66 5.88
CA LEU A 26 3.92 7.58 6.58
C LEU A 26 3.31 6.22 6.24
N LEU A 27 1.99 6.10 6.40
CA LEU A 27 1.26 4.88 6.08
C LEU A 27 1.37 4.52 4.59
N LEU A 28 1.31 5.51 3.70
CA LEU A 28 1.47 5.33 2.26
C LEU A 28 2.87 4.81 1.90
N ILE A 29 3.92 5.35 2.51
CA ILE A 29 5.31 4.93 2.30
C ILE A 29 5.50 3.50 2.78
N HIS A 30 5.05 3.19 4.01
CA HIS A 30 5.13 1.85 4.58
C HIS A 30 4.43 0.82 3.69
N TYR A 31 3.19 1.09 3.30
CA TYR A 31 2.44 0.24 2.37
C TYR A 31 3.18 0.04 1.04
N GLY A 32 3.77 1.09 0.48
CA GLY A 32 4.53 1.02 -0.76
C GLY A 32 5.75 0.11 -0.66
N ILE A 33 6.52 0.24 0.43
CA ILE A 33 7.70 -0.58 0.72
C ILE A 33 7.30 -2.05 0.92
N GLU A 34 6.33 -2.33 1.78
CA GLU A 34 5.84 -3.69 2.02
C GLU A 34 5.35 -4.33 0.73
N ARG A 35 4.59 -3.59 -0.08
CA ARG A 35 4.09 -4.09 -1.36
C ARG A 35 5.23 -4.35 -2.34
N PHE A 36 6.27 -3.53 -2.35
CA PHE A 36 7.46 -3.72 -3.17
C PHE A 36 8.23 -4.97 -2.74
N LEU A 37 8.55 -5.09 -1.45
CA LEU A 37 9.24 -6.25 -0.88
C LEU A 37 8.44 -7.53 -1.09
N TYR A 38 7.11 -7.48 -0.91
CA TYR A 38 6.23 -8.62 -1.22
C TYR A 38 6.35 -9.05 -2.68
N ARG A 39 6.29 -8.10 -3.63
CA ARG A 39 6.47 -8.44 -5.06
C ARG A 39 7.85 -9.01 -5.34
N LEU A 40 8.89 -8.47 -4.72
CA LEU A 40 10.25 -8.97 -4.87
C LEU A 40 10.38 -10.40 -4.35
N SER A 41 9.82 -10.69 -3.18
CA SER A 41 9.80 -12.04 -2.57
C SER A 41 9.03 -13.08 -3.39
N LYS A 42 8.16 -12.63 -4.31
CA LYS A 42 7.40 -13.49 -5.23
C LYS A 42 7.99 -13.52 -6.64
N SER A 43 9.10 -12.81 -6.87
CA SER A 43 9.77 -12.82 -8.16
C SER A 43 10.59 -14.09 -8.34
N GLU A 44 10.90 -14.43 -9.58
CA GLU A 44 11.78 -15.55 -9.95
C GLU A 44 13.21 -15.41 -9.39
N HIS A 45 13.59 -14.21 -8.97
CA HIS A 45 14.91 -13.87 -8.42
C HIS A 45 14.92 -13.77 -6.89
N ALA A 46 13.96 -14.41 -6.20
CA ALA A 46 13.85 -14.36 -4.74
C ALA A 46 14.84 -15.27 -3.99
N ASP A 47 15.67 -16.02 -4.71
CA ASP A 47 16.76 -16.87 -4.18
C ASP A 47 18.15 -16.21 -4.33
#